data_AF-A0A7S1SRE1-F1
#
_entry.id   AF-A0A7S1SRE1-F1
#
_cell.length_a   1.000
_cell.length_b   1.000
_cell.length_c   1.000
_cell.angle_alpha   90.00
_cell.angle_beta   90.00
_cell.angle_gamma   90.00
#
_symmetry.space_group_name_H-M   'P 1'
#
loop_
_entity.id
_entity.type
_entity.pdbx_description
1 polymer ?
#
loop_
_entity_poly.entity_id
_entity_poly.type
_entity_poly.pdbx_seq_one_letter_code
_entity_poly.pdbx_strand_id
1 'polypeptide(L)'
;CAPAQGGGAEAVDTLASSPASAVAEKFSSASSASFGQRREGRRLGKRSLVPTSEQLESLKLADGQNVVEFVLQAPLFGEHRLRAYAHMMQWNSWLVISDVDGTITRSDVLGHLLPPMGLDWSHAGVAQLLSNINANGYKIMFLSSRAIAQASHTRDYLHHLTQDGHKLPVGPVVISPDGLIPSLYREMVVRRPHEFKIATLQSIRNLFPPAWNPFYAGFGNRGTDELSYKAVGIPAGKIFTINPRGEIRRSTGVVVGSLLASLGGINALVNEVFPPQGISTGESARAEFNDMAFWRPPILGGQMID
;
A
#
# COMPACT_ATOMS: atom_id res chain seq x y z
N CYS A 1 -59.97 -38.20 -39.23
CA CYS A 1 -59.32 -38.93 -38.13
C CYS A 1 -58.45 -37.97 -37.33
N ALA A 2 -58.72 -37.92 -36.02
CA ALA A 2 -58.06 -37.13 -35.00
C ALA A 2 -56.57 -37.49 -34.81
N PRO A 3 -55.78 -36.68 -34.09
CA PRO A 3 -54.34 -36.83 -33.96
C PRO A 3 -53.99 -37.92 -32.94
N ALA A 4 -52.94 -38.70 -33.22
CA ALA A 4 -52.39 -39.73 -32.34
C ALA A 4 -50.99 -39.31 -31.87
N GLN A 5 -50.82 -39.07 -30.57
CA GLN A 5 -50.21 -39.99 -29.56
C GLN A 5 -48.69 -39.77 -29.44
N GLY A 6 -48.04 -39.71 -28.27
CA GLY A 6 -48.41 -39.89 -26.86
C GLY A 6 -47.37 -39.13 -25.99
N GLY A 7 -47.46 -39.00 -24.67
CA GLY A 7 -48.16 -39.81 -23.68
C GLY A 7 -47.14 -40.46 -22.72
N GLY A 8 -46.84 -39.76 -21.62
CA GLY A 8 -46.54 -40.32 -20.29
C GLY A 8 -45.18 -40.97 -20.00
N ALA A 9 -44.48 -40.46 -18.98
CA ALA A 9 -44.23 -41.18 -17.70
C ALA A 9 -43.30 -40.38 -16.77
N GLU A 10 -43.79 -40.08 -15.57
CA GLU A 10 -43.00 -39.89 -14.35
C GLU A 10 -42.25 -41.19 -14.00
N ALA A 11 -41.06 -41.10 -13.38
CA ALA A 11 -40.80 -41.66 -12.04
C ALA A 11 -39.31 -41.55 -11.60
N VAL A 12 -39.15 -41.32 -10.29
CA VAL A 12 -38.09 -41.71 -9.32
C VAL A 12 -36.59 -41.39 -9.53
N ASP A 13 -36.12 -40.48 -8.66
CA ASP A 13 -35.24 -40.74 -7.50
C ASP A 13 -33.91 -41.51 -7.71
N THR A 14 -32.77 -40.84 -7.53
CA THR A 14 -31.65 -41.42 -6.77
C THR A 14 -30.73 -40.34 -6.19
N LEU A 15 -30.51 -40.46 -4.88
CA LEU A 15 -29.58 -39.72 -4.05
C LEU A 15 -28.12 -39.81 -4.52
N ALA A 16 -27.39 -38.70 -4.38
CA ALA A 16 -26.00 -38.72 -3.92
C ALA A 16 -25.70 -37.42 -3.15
N SER A 17 -25.94 -37.45 -1.84
CA SER A 17 -25.55 -36.40 -0.90
C SER A 17 -24.02 -36.43 -0.68
N SER A 18 -23.36 -35.31 -0.98
CA SER A 18 -21.95 -35.08 -0.68
C SER A 18 -21.79 -34.53 0.75
N PRO A 19 -20.77 -34.93 1.54
CA PRO A 19 -20.77 -34.86 3.02
C PRO A 19 -20.48 -33.47 3.61
N ALA A 20 -20.66 -32.38 2.86
CA ALA A 20 -20.34 -31.03 3.31
C ALA A 20 -21.35 -30.41 4.30
N SER A 21 -22.53 -31.02 4.48
CA SER A 21 -23.60 -30.45 5.32
C SER A 21 -23.54 -30.86 6.80
N ALA A 22 -22.68 -31.81 7.18
CA ALA A 22 -22.64 -32.35 8.56
C ALA A 22 -21.71 -31.58 9.52
N VAL A 23 -20.99 -30.56 9.05
CA VAL A 23 -20.06 -29.76 9.89
C VAL A 23 -20.68 -28.42 10.32
N ALA A 24 -21.78 -27.99 9.68
CA ALA A 24 -22.42 -26.70 9.94
C ALA A 24 -23.46 -26.72 11.10
N GLU A 25 -23.93 -27.89 11.54
CA GLU A 25 -24.97 -27.99 12.57
C GLU A 25 -24.48 -28.17 14.01
N LYS A 26 -23.16 -28.23 14.25
CA LYS A 26 -22.62 -28.43 15.63
C LYS A 26 -22.21 -27.16 16.38
N PHE A 27 -22.53 -25.97 15.85
CA PHE A 27 -22.24 -24.69 16.51
C PHE A 27 -23.49 -23.90 16.95
N SER A 28 -24.70 -24.48 16.86
CA SER A 28 -25.95 -23.75 17.13
C SER A 28 -26.71 -24.15 18.41
N SER A 29 -26.19 -25.04 19.26
CA SER A 29 -26.94 -25.48 20.46
C SER A 29 -26.06 -25.71 21.69
N ALA A 30 -25.60 -24.62 22.30
CA ALA A 30 -25.20 -24.62 23.71
C ALA A 30 -25.32 -23.21 24.32
N SER A 31 -26.55 -22.74 24.51
CA SER A 31 -26.81 -21.53 25.31
C SER A 31 -28.03 -21.74 26.21
N SER A 32 -27.84 -22.50 27.29
CA SER A 32 -28.70 -22.44 28.48
C SER A 32 -28.07 -23.20 29.65
N ALA A 33 -27.17 -22.54 30.39
CA ALA A 33 -26.90 -22.89 31.77
C ALA A 33 -26.53 -21.63 32.55
N SER A 34 -27.49 -21.12 33.31
CA SER A 34 -27.33 -20.08 34.30
C SER A 34 -26.55 -20.63 35.50
N PHE A 35 -25.38 -20.07 35.79
CA PHE A 35 -24.83 -20.04 37.15
C PHE A 35 -24.25 -18.67 37.44
N GLY A 36 -24.78 -18.05 38.49
CA GLY A 36 -24.41 -16.71 38.89
C GLY A 36 -23.00 -16.63 39.46
N GLN A 37 -22.27 -15.62 39.03
CA GLN A 37 -21.42 -14.83 39.91
C GLN A 37 -21.22 -13.46 39.25
N ARG A 38 -21.64 -12.43 39.97
CA ARG A 38 -21.53 -11.02 39.61
C ARG A 38 -20.06 -10.62 39.64
N ARG A 39 -19.34 -10.82 38.53
CA ARG A 39 -18.03 -10.20 38.35
C ARG A 39 -18.25 -8.72 38.08
N GLU A 40 -17.80 -7.87 38.99
CA GLU A 40 -17.71 -6.43 38.79
C GLU A 40 -17.10 -6.16 37.41
N GLY A 41 -17.88 -5.47 36.57
CA GLY A 41 -17.47 -5.13 35.23
C GLY A 41 -16.25 -4.24 35.30
N ARG A 42 -15.06 -4.81 35.08
CA ARG A 42 -13.95 -4.04 34.50
C ARG A 42 -14.55 -3.40 33.26
N ARG A 43 -14.73 -2.07 33.27
CA ARG A 43 -14.98 -1.29 32.07
C ARG A 43 -13.82 -1.61 31.14
N LEU A 44 -14.02 -2.56 30.23
CA LEU A 44 -13.11 -2.78 29.12
C LEU A 44 -13.11 -1.44 28.39
N GLY A 45 -11.99 -0.70 28.51
CA GLY A 45 -11.81 0.56 27.81
C GLY A 45 -12.16 0.38 26.33
N LYS A 46 -12.55 1.47 25.67
CA LYS A 46 -12.78 1.45 24.21
C LYS A 46 -11.59 0.78 23.55
N ARG A 47 -11.82 -0.34 22.86
CA ARG A 47 -10.79 -1.00 22.06
C ARG A 47 -10.39 -0.04 20.95
N SER A 48 -9.11 0.29 20.87
CA SER A 48 -8.52 1.14 19.83
C SER A 48 -7.36 0.40 19.18
N LEU A 49 -7.23 0.54 17.87
CA LEU A 49 -6.05 0.13 17.11
C LEU A 49 -5.00 1.24 17.00
N VAL A 50 -5.34 2.45 17.45
CA VAL A 50 -4.49 3.63 17.45
C VAL A 50 -4.09 3.94 18.89
N PRO A 51 -2.80 3.84 19.25
CA PRO A 51 -2.32 4.22 20.58
C PRO A 51 -2.47 5.73 20.82
N THR A 52 -2.60 6.13 22.09
CA THR A 52 -2.58 7.55 22.48
C THR A 52 -1.17 8.14 22.38
N SER A 53 -1.06 9.47 22.39
CA SER A 53 0.24 10.15 22.39
C SER A 53 1.13 9.71 23.57
N GLU A 54 0.55 9.59 24.77
CA GLU A 54 1.26 9.11 25.97
C GLU A 54 1.75 7.66 25.81
N GLN A 55 0.94 6.79 25.20
CA GLN A 55 1.33 5.42 24.91
C GLN A 55 2.48 5.37 23.90
N LEU A 56 2.44 6.18 22.84
CA LEU A 56 3.52 6.26 21.85
C LEU A 56 4.82 6.81 22.46
N GLU A 57 4.73 7.84 23.30
CA GLU A 57 5.89 8.43 23.99
C GLU A 57 6.55 7.41 24.93
N SER A 58 5.75 6.59 25.62
CA SER A 58 6.27 5.54 26.50
C SER A 58 7.12 4.47 25.79
N LEU A 59 6.93 4.31 24.47
CA LEU A 59 7.73 3.37 23.66
C LEU A 59 9.16 3.87 23.42
N LYS A 60 9.45 5.16 23.65
CA LYS A 60 10.76 5.78 23.45
C LYS A 60 11.38 5.45 22.09
N LEU A 61 10.56 5.58 21.04
CA LEU A 61 10.97 5.30 19.66
C LEU A 61 12.10 6.25 19.25
N ALA A 62 13.07 5.72 18.53
CA ALA A 62 14.10 6.52 17.87
C ALA A 62 13.64 6.93 16.46
N ASP A 63 14.20 8.01 15.92
CA ASP A 63 13.97 8.41 14.53
C ASP A 63 14.30 7.26 13.56
N GLY A 64 13.41 7.00 12.60
CA GLY A 64 13.54 5.88 11.66
C GLY A 64 12.86 4.60 12.12
N GLN A 65 13.42 3.45 11.74
CA GLN A 65 12.82 2.14 11.99
C GLN A 65 13.15 1.62 13.39
N ASN A 66 12.13 1.17 14.10
CA ASN A 66 12.19 0.55 15.41
C ASN A 66 11.57 -0.85 15.34
N VAL A 67 12.06 -1.77 16.17
CA VAL A 67 11.43 -3.09 16.35
C VAL A 67 10.55 -3.06 17.59
N VAL A 68 9.27 -3.38 17.41
CA VAL A 68 8.30 -3.53 18.50
C VAL A 68 7.96 -5.00 18.63
N GLU A 69 7.96 -5.52 19.85
CA GLU A 69 7.63 -6.92 20.13
C GLU A 69 6.35 -7.00 20.97
N PHE A 70 5.35 -7.69 20.43
CA PHE A 70 4.13 -8.05 21.15
C PHE A 70 4.34 -9.41 21.80
N VAL A 71 4.17 -9.47 23.11
CA VAL A 71 4.29 -10.69 23.90
C VAL A 71 2.89 -11.11 24.36
N LEU A 72 2.45 -12.27 23.88
CA LEU A 72 1.15 -12.86 24.16
C LEU A 72 1.35 -14.05 25.10
N GLN A 73 0.85 -13.93 26.32
CA GLN A 73 0.85 -15.05 27.28
C GLN A 73 -0.44 -15.83 27.17
N ALA A 74 -0.39 -17.01 26.56
CA ALA A 74 -1.51 -17.93 26.45
C ALA A 74 -1.48 -18.96 27.60
N PRO A 75 -2.52 -19.07 28.44
CA PRO A 75 -2.52 -19.94 29.62
C PRO A 75 -2.17 -21.41 29.35
N LEU A 76 -2.46 -21.92 28.15
CA LEU A 76 -2.26 -23.32 27.76
C LEU A 76 -1.15 -23.52 26.72
N PHE A 77 -0.67 -22.46 26.08
CA PHE A 77 0.29 -22.55 24.96
C PHE A 77 1.59 -21.78 25.21
N GLY A 78 1.72 -21.16 26.39
CA GLY A 78 2.93 -20.45 26.80
C GLY A 78 3.02 -19.05 26.20
N GLU A 79 4.26 -18.57 26.10
CA GLU A 79 4.58 -17.23 25.60
C GLU A 79 4.75 -17.25 24.08
N HIS A 80 4.04 -16.37 23.38
CA HIS A 80 4.20 -16.14 21.95
C HIS A 80 4.68 -14.72 21.70
N ARG A 81 5.73 -14.57 20.90
CA ARG A 81 6.30 -13.27 20.52
C ARG A 81 6.01 -12.96 19.06
N LEU A 82 5.53 -11.76 18.80
CA LEU A 82 5.31 -11.24 17.45
C LEU A 82 6.09 -9.94 17.29
N ARG A 83 6.94 -9.86 16.28
CA ARG A 83 7.71 -8.65 15.97
C ARG A 83 7.02 -7.84 14.89
N ALA A 84 7.04 -6.53 15.06
CA ALA A 84 6.58 -5.54 14.10
C ALA A 84 7.63 -4.44 13.95
N TYR A 85 7.55 -3.71 12.85
CA TYR A 85 8.37 -2.53 12.61
C TYR A 85 7.53 -1.28 12.81
N ALA A 86 8.00 -0.35 13.64
CA ALA A 86 7.42 0.97 13.83
C ALA A 86 8.37 2.02 13.24
N HIS A 87 7.86 2.90 12.39
CA HIS A 87 8.67 3.94 11.76
C HIS A 87 8.30 5.30 12.36
N MET A 88 9.27 5.96 13.01
CA MET A 88 9.13 7.32 13.52
C MET A 88 9.75 8.30 12.51
N MET A 89 9.01 9.36 12.20
CA MET A 89 9.39 10.36 11.19
C MET A 89 9.08 11.75 11.71
N GLN A 90 9.85 12.74 11.24
CA GLN A 90 9.56 14.14 11.52
C GLN A 90 8.29 14.60 10.79
N TRP A 91 7.53 15.51 11.40
CA TRP A 91 6.26 16.01 10.87
C TRP A 91 6.38 16.72 9.52
N ASN A 92 7.57 17.20 9.15
CA ASN A 92 7.87 17.88 7.90
C ASN A 92 8.62 16.97 6.90
N SER A 93 8.58 15.65 7.09
CA SER A 93 9.20 14.70 6.16
C SER A 93 8.45 14.66 4.83
N TRP A 94 9.18 14.55 3.73
CA TRP A 94 8.65 14.26 2.40
C TRP A 94 8.69 12.77 2.11
N LEU A 95 7.55 12.19 1.77
CA LEU A 95 7.36 10.79 1.41
C LEU A 95 7.34 10.61 -0.10
N VAL A 96 8.06 9.60 -0.58
CA VAL A 96 7.98 9.09 -1.94
C VAL A 96 7.40 7.69 -1.89
N ILE A 97 6.26 7.51 -2.56
CA ILE A 97 5.55 6.24 -2.59
C ILE A 97 6.12 5.39 -3.73
N SER A 98 6.41 4.11 -3.47
CA SER A 98 6.66 3.12 -4.52
C SER A 98 5.73 1.94 -4.34
N ASP A 99 4.93 1.62 -5.36
CA ASP A 99 4.33 0.28 -5.42
C ASP A 99 5.46 -0.77 -5.54
N VAL A 100 5.17 -1.99 -5.10
CA VAL A 100 6.11 -3.11 -5.14
C VAL A 100 5.82 -3.99 -6.35
N ASP A 101 4.55 -4.35 -6.51
CA ASP A 101 4.09 -5.32 -7.49
C ASP A 101 4.00 -4.65 -8.87
N GLY A 102 4.80 -5.12 -9.82
CA GLY A 102 4.88 -4.55 -11.17
C GLY A 102 5.57 -3.18 -11.27
N THR A 103 6.03 -2.60 -10.15
CA THR A 103 6.81 -1.34 -10.12
C THR A 103 8.25 -1.54 -9.67
N ILE A 104 8.48 -2.21 -8.54
CA ILE A 104 9.83 -2.68 -8.17
C ILE A 104 10.10 -3.99 -8.90
N THR A 105 9.15 -4.92 -8.81
CA THR A 105 9.17 -6.17 -9.58
C THR A 105 8.66 -5.92 -11.00
N ARG A 106 9.15 -6.64 -12.01
CA ARG A 106 8.71 -6.45 -13.42
C ARG A 106 7.32 -6.99 -13.73
N SER A 107 6.72 -7.79 -12.84
CA SER A 107 5.40 -8.39 -13.08
C SER A 107 4.65 -8.71 -11.79
N ASP A 108 3.33 -8.59 -11.87
CA ASP A 108 2.40 -8.87 -10.77
C ASP A 108 2.27 -10.39 -10.47
N VAL A 109 2.56 -11.26 -11.45
CA VAL A 109 2.29 -12.71 -11.35
C VAL A 109 3.52 -13.53 -10.97
N LEU A 110 4.72 -13.17 -11.46
CA LEU A 110 5.94 -13.96 -11.18
C LEU A 110 6.49 -13.72 -9.77
N GLY A 111 6.15 -12.59 -9.13
CA GLY A 111 6.58 -12.27 -7.77
C GLY A 111 5.94 -13.12 -6.67
N HIS A 112 4.86 -13.84 -6.97
CA HIS A 112 4.12 -14.69 -6.02
C HIS A 112 4.48 -16.18 -6.09
N LEU A 113 5.09 -16.66 -7.19
CA LEU A 113 5.11 -18.08 -7.52
C LEU A 113 6.49 -18.75 -7.52
N LEU A 114 7.59 -18.03 -7.31
CA LEU A 114 8.92 -18.65 -7.39
C LEU A 114 9.84 -18.27 -6.22
N PRO A 115 10.44 -19.25 -5.53
CA PRO A 115 11.65 -19.03 -4.74
C PRO A 115 12.73 -18.38 -5.63
N PRO A 116 13.67 -17.62 -5.07
CA PRO A 116 14.69 -16.94 -5.85
C PRO A 116 15.57 -17.95 -6.58
N MET A 117 15.35 -18.15 -7.89
CA MET A 117 16.26 -18.86 -8.79
C MET A 117 17.47 -17.99 -9.18
N GLY A 118 18.02 -17.21 -8.24
CA GLY A 118 19.18 -16.35 -8.48
C GLY A 118 18.99 -15.26 -9.55
N LEU A 119 17.78 -15.06 -10.07
CA LEU A 119 17.46 -14.07 -11.09
C LEU A 119 16.84 -12.83 -10.43
N ASP A 120 17.38 -11.65 -10.75
CA ASP A 120 16.81 -10.37 -10.36
C ASP A 120 15.60 -10.04 -11.25
N TRP A 121 14.41 -10.14 -10.66
CA TRP A 121 13.14 -9.84 -11.32
C TRP A 121 12.72 -8.38 -11.17
N SER A 122 13.58 -7.52 -10.62
CA SER A 122 13.28 -6.10 -10.44
C SER A 122 13.61 -5.27 -11.68
N HIS A 123 13.00 -4.09 -11.79
CA HIS A 123 13.37 -3.12 -12.81
C HIS A 123 14.80 -2.65 -12.59
N ALA A 124 15.59 -2.61 -13.67
CA ALA A 124 16.99 -2.20 -13.58
C ALA A 124 17.10 -0.74 -13.12
N GLY A 125 18.00 -0.49 -12.16
CA GLY A 125 18.27 0.84 -11.62
C GLY A 125 17.27 1.33 -10.56
N VAL A 126 16.27 0.53 -10.17
CA VAL A 126 15.30 0.93 -9.14
C VAL A 126 15.96 1.13 -7.79
N ALA A 127 16.90 0.25 -7.41
CA ALA A 127 17.60 0.36 -6.14
C ALA A 127 18.47 1.61 -6.07
N GLN A 128 19.19 1.92 -7.16
CA GLN A 128 20.01 3.12 -7.26
C GLN A 128 19.15 4.39 -7.22
N LEU A 129 18.07 4.46 -7.99
CA LEU A 129 17.17 5.61 -8.00
C LEU A 129 16.61 5.89 -6.61
N LEU A 130 16.01 4.88 -5.96
CA LEU A 130 15.39 5.06 -4.65
C LEU A 130 16.44 5.38 -3.57
N SER A 131 17.66 4.84 -3.68
CA SER A 131 18.78 5.22 -2.81
C SER A 131 19.14 6.69 -2.94
N ASN A 132 19.26 7.19 -4.17
CA ASN A 132 19.63 8.58 -4.44
C ASN A 132 18.53 9.55 -4.01
N ILE A 133 17.26 9.20 -4.22
CA ILE A 133 16.12 9.95 -3.68
C ILE A 133 16.20 10.01 -2.16
N ASN A 134 16.50 8.89 -1.49
CA ASN A 134 16.66 8.86 -0.04
C ASN A 134 17.87 9.67 0.46
N ALA A 135 18.98 9.66 -0.29
CA ALA A 135 20.15 10.48 0.00
C ALA A 135 19.84 11.98 -0.07
N ASN A 136 18.89 12.38 -0.91
CA ASN A 136 18.38 13.76 -0.98
C ASN A 136 17.41 14.11 0.16
N GLY A 137 17.20 13.22 1.14
CA GLY A 137 16.42 13.49 2.36
C GLY A 137 14.95 13.09 2.30
N TYR A 138 14.49 12.56 1.16
CA TYR A 138 13.13 12.01 1.02
C TYR A 138 13.04 10.64 1.70
N LYS A 139 11.89 10.30 2.28
CA LYS A 139 11.66 8.98 2.87
C LYS A 139 10.86 8.10 1.91
N ILE A 140 11.35 6.90 1.66
CA ILE A 140 10.65 5.95 0.79
C ILE A 140 9.62 5.16 1.59
N MET A 141 8.41 5.04 1.06
CA MET A 141 7.36 4.16 1.58
C MET A 141 6.91 3.20 0.48
N PHE A 142 6.83 1.92 0.82
CA PHE A 142 6.44 0.87 -0.10
C PHE A 142 4.95 0.53 0.07
N LEU A 143 4.23 0.42 -1.04
CA LEU A 143 2.87 -0.13 -1.07
C LEU A 143 2.89 -1.51 -1.72
N SER A 144 2.09 -2.44 -1.22
CA SER A 144 1.90 -3.73 -1.87
C SER A 144 0.45 -4.18 -1.77
N SER A 145 -0.06 -4.74 -2.86
CA SER A 145 -1.41 -5.31 -2.90
C SER A 145 -1.46 -6.78 -2.47
N ARG A 146 -0.31 -7.36 -2.08
CA ARG A 146 -0.23 -8.74 -1.58
C ARG A 146 -1.03 -8.92 -0.29
N ALA A 147 -1.42 -10.17 -0.01
CA ALA A 147 -2.10 -10.50 1.23
C ALA A 147 -1.18 -10.32 2.45
N ILE A 148 -1.75 -9.99 3.62
CA ILE A 148 -0.97 -9.82 4.85
C ILE A 148 -0.17 -11.07 5.23
N ALA A 149 -0.64 -12.26 4.83
CA ALA A 149 0.06 -13.53 5.07
C ALA A 149 1.44 -13.58 4.38
N GLN A 150 1.65 -12.76 3.35
CA GLN A 150 2.90 -12.62 2.61
C GLN A 150 3.75 -11.43 3.09
N ALA A 151 3.31 -10.69 4.12
CA ALA A 151 3.96 -9.46 4.56
C ALA A 151 5.44 -9.63 4.91
N SER A 152 5.78 -10.72 5.61
CA SER A 152 7.17 -11.00 5.96
C SER A 152 8.02 -11.25 4.72
N HIS A 153 7.54 -12.07 3.78
CA HIS A 153 8.25 -12.35 2.53
C HIS A 153 8.48 -11.09 1.68
N THR A 154 7.47 -10.24 1.55
CA THR A 154 7.60 -8.98 0.79
C THR A 154 8.64 -8.06 1.41
N ARG A 155 8.60 -7.88 2.73
CA ARG A 155 9.57 -7.05 3.45
C ARG A 155 10.98 -7.62 3.36
N ASP A 156 11.13 -8.93 3.52
CA ASP A 156 12.43 -9.59 3.45
C ASP A 156 13.00 -9.49 2.02
N TYR A 157 12.16 -9.61 0.99
CA TYR A 157 12.57 -9.34 -0.40
C TYR A 157 13.10 -7.91 -0.56
N LEU A 158 12.36 -6.89 -0.11
CA LEU A 158 12.78 -5.49 -0.22
C LEU A 158 14.08 -5.21 0.55
N HIS A 159 14.24 -5.79 1.73
CA HIS A 159 15.43 -5.62 2.57
C HIS A 159 16.70 -6.21 1.93
N HIS A 160 16.57 -7.29 1.16
CA HIS A 160 17.70 -7.97 0.54
C HIS A 160 17.93 -7.57 -0.92
N LEU A 161 16.99 -6.87 -1.57
CA LEU A 161 17.14 -6.43 -2.95
C LEU A 161 18.36 -5.50 -3.08
N THR A 162 19.33 -5.93 -3.90
CA THR A 162 20.56 -5.21 -4.19
C THR A 162 20.80 -5.22 -5.71
N GLN A 163 21.07 -4.04 -6.30
CA GLN A 163 21.45 -3.90 -7.71
C GLN A 163 22.71 -3.05 -7.81
N ASP A 164 23.74 -3.55 -8.49
CA ASP A 164 24.99 -2.81 -8.73
C ASP A 164 25.57 -2.17 -7.44
N GLY A 165 25.54 -2.91 -6.33
CA GLY A 165 26.02 -2.44 -5.02
C GLY A 165 25.07 -1.52 -4.24
N HIS A 166 23.93 -1.14 -4.82
CA HIS A 166 22.91 -0.29 -4.18
C HIS A 166 21.79 -1.14 -3.59
N LYS A 167 21.41 -0.86 -2.35
CA LYS A 167 20.28 -1.50 -1.66
C LYS A 167 19.08 -0.58 -1.63
N LEU A 168 17.87 -1.13 -1.56
CA LEU A 168 16.71 -0.29 -1.28
C LEU A 168 16.84 0.40 0.09
N PRO A 169 16.43 1.68 0.21
CA PRO A 169 16.39 2.37 1.48
C PRO A 169 15.35 1.74 2.41
N VAL A 170 15.63 1.77 3.71
CA VAL A 170 14.70 1.28 4.74
C VAL A 170 13.46 2.18 4.76
N GLY A 171 12.29 1.58 4.68
CA GLY A 171 11.01 2.28 4.66
C GLY A 171 9.85 1.41 5.13
N PRO A 172 8.75 2.03 5.58
CA PRO A 172 7.54 1.30 5.92
C PRO A 172 6.97 0.57 4.70
N VAL A 173 6.52 -0.67 4.89
CA VAL A 173 5.83 -1.48 3.88
C VAL A 173 4.36 -1.58 4.27
N VAL A 174 3.51 -0.89 3.52
CA VAL A 174 2.07 -0.85 3.75
C VAL A 174 1.42 -1.86 2.81
N ILE A 175 0.67 -2.78 3.40
CA ILE A 175 0.11 -3.93 2.70
C ILE A 175 -1.41 -3.86 2.80
N SER A 176 -2.10 -4.22 1.71
CA SER A 176 -3.54 -4.32 1.72
C SER A 176 -4.00 -5.33 2.79
N PRO A 177 -5.10 -5.08 3.52
CA PRO A 177 -5.63 -6.02 4.51
C PRO A 177 -6.21 -7.32 3.90
N ASP A 178 -6.04 -7.52 2.59
CA ASP A 178 -6.37 -8.71 1.83
C ASP A 178 -5.96 -9.97 2.60
N GLY A 179 -6.96 -10.84 2.83
CA GLY A 179 -6.79 -12.11 3.55
C GLY A 179 -7.10 -12.10 5.05
N LEU A 180 -7.39 -10.96 5.69
CA LEU A 180 -7.75 -10.92 7.13
C LEU A 180 -9.25 -11.13 7.43
N ILE A 181 -10.15 -10.71 6.53
CA ILE A 181 -11.60 -10.72 6.79
C ILE A 181 -12.40 -11.03 5.51
N PRO A 182 -12.89 -12.26 5.30
CA PRO A 182 -13.64 -12.63 4.09
C PRO A 182 -14.92 -11.81 3.84
N SER A 183 -15.57 -11.31 4.90
CA SER A 183 -16.85 -10.60 4.83
C SER A 183 -16.71 -9.12 4.44
N LEU A 184 -15.68 -8.40 4.92
CA LEU A 184 -15.39 -7.02 4.46
C LEU A 184 -14.75 -6.99 3.07
N TYR A 185 -14.06 -8.07 2.70
CA TYR A 185 -13.26 -8.19 1.48
C TYR A 185 -14.08 -8.19 0.18
N ARG A 186 -15.27 -8.81 0.20
CA ARG A 186 -16.03 -9.10 -1.03
C ARG A 186 -16.75 -7.88 -1.62
N GLU A 187 -17.09 -6.89 -0.79
CA GLU A 187 -17.92 -5.77 -1.22
C GLU A 187 -17.10 -4.56 -1.69
N MET A 188 -15.95 -4.31 -1.04
CA MET A 188 -15.17 -3.10 -1.28
C MET A 188 -13.86 -3.44 -2.04
N VAL A 189 -13.04 -4.42 -1.61
CA VAL A 189 -11.70 -4.69 -2.21
C VAL A 189 -11.80 -5.25 -3.63
N VAL A 190 -12.72 -6.20 -3.83
CA VAL A 190 -12.91 -6.87 -5.12
C VAL A 190 -13.54 -5.95 -6.17
N ARG A 191 -14.28 -4.92 -5.75
CA ARG A 191 -14.98 -4.00 -6.68
C ARG A 191 -14.19 -2.72 -6.99
N ARG A 192 -13.44 -2.17 -6.03
CA ARG A 192 -12.71 -0.90 -6.20
C ARG A 192 -11.37 -0.89 -5.46
N PRO A 193 -10.34 -1.59 -5.96
CA PRO A 193 -9.02 -1.69 -5.29
C PRO A 193 -8.34 -0.32 -5.07
N HIS A 194 -8.60 0.67 -5.93
CA HIS A 194 -8.09 2.03 -5.79
C HIS A 194 -8.69 2.76 -4.57
N GLU A 195 -9.91 2.46 -4.15
CA GLU A 195 -10.51 3.07 -2.95
C GLU A 195 -9.74 2.70 -1.68
N PHE A 196 -9.15 1.50 -1.62
CA PHE A 196 -8.30 1.09 -0.49
C PHE A 196 -6.98 1.83 -0.47
N LYS A 197 -6.26 1.86 -1.60
CA LYS A 197 -5.01 2.60 -1.70
C LYS A 197 -5.25 4.07 -1.32
N ILE A 198 -6.34 4.67 -1.79
CA ILE A 198 -6.74 6.04 -1.40
C ILE A 198 -6.99 6.14 0.10
N ALA A 199 -7.85 5.28 0.68
CA ALA A 199 -8.20 5.36 2.11
C ALA A 199 -6.98 5.14 3.03
N THR A 200 -6.10 4.20 2.67
CA THR A 200 -4.86 3.94 3.41
C THR A 200 -3.90 5.12 3.31
N LEU A 201 -3.68 5.66 2.11
CA LEU A 201 -2.82 6.83 1.93
C LEU A 201 -3.39 8.08 2.60
N GLN A 202 -4.71 8.27 2.59
CA GLN A 202 -5.39 9.32 3.35
C GLN A 202 -5.18 9.15 4.86
N SER A 203 -5.29 7.92 5.37
CA SER A 203 -5.02 7.64 6.78
C SER A 203 -3.59 8.00 7.17
N ILE A 204 -2.62 7.71 6.29
CA ILE A 204 -1.22 8.09 6.48
C ILE A 204 -1.05 9.62 6.42
N ARG A 205 -1.67 10.31 5.45
CA ARG A 205 -1.68 11.78 5.38
C ARG A 205 -2.21 12.40 6.67
N ASN A 206 -3.24 11.81 7.26
CA ASN A 206 -3.85 12.30 8.50
C ASN A 206 -2.96 12.11 9.74
N LEU A 207 -1.84 11.37 9.64
CA LEU A 207 -0.81 11.34 10.69
C LEU A 207 0.04 12.62 10.70
N PHE A 208 0.00 13.41 9.62
CA PHE A 208 0.74 14.67 9.47
C PHE A 208 -0.17 15.87 9.76
N PRO A 209 0.40 17.05 10.06
CA PRO A 209 -0.39 18.27 10.25
C PRO A 209 -1.29 18.56 9.04
N PRO A 210 -2.53 19.06 9.23
CA PRO A 210 -3.46 19.29 8.12
C PRO A 210 -2.93 20.22 7.01
N ALA A 211 -2.04 21.15 7.36
CA ALA A 211 -1.40 22.09 6.44
C ALA A 211 -0.20 21.50 5.68
N TRP A 212 0.22 20.27 6.00
CA TRP A 212 1.36 19.60 5.38
C TRP A 212 0.89 18.36 4.60
N ASN A 213 1.09 18.36 3.28
CA ASN A 213 0.96 17.13 2.51
C ASN A 213 2.32 16.43 2.46
N PRO A 214 2.51 15.30 3.14
CA PRO A 214 3.81 14.64 3.15
C PRO A 214 4.16 14.02 1.79
N PHE A 215 3.19 13.76 0.91
CA PHE A 215 3.45 13.02 -0.32
C PHE A 215 4.05 13.89 -1.42
N TYR A 216 5.31 13.65 -1.75
CA TYR A 216 6.03 14.39 -2.79
C TYR A 216 5.85 13.78 -4.18
N ALA A 217 6.01 12.46 -4.31
CA ALA A 217 5.95 11.74 -5.58
C ALA A 217 5.43 10.30 -5.38
N GLY A 218 5.00 9.68 -6.48
CA GLY A 218 4.54 8.29 -6.50
C GLY A 218 5.02 7.53 -7.73
N PHE A 219 5.52 6.31 -7.51
CA PHE A 219 5.87 5.33 -8.54
C PHE A 219 4.85 4.19 -8.49
N GLY A 220 4.19 3.91 -9.60
CA GLY A 220 3.23 2.82 -9.75
C GLY A 220 3.30 2.17 -11.13
N ASN A 221 2.45 1.20 -11.41
CA ASN A 221 2.44 0.46 -12.68
C ASN A 221 1.06 0.43 -13.36
N ARG A 222 0.00 0.87 -12.67
CA ARG A 222 -1.37 0.88 -13.17
C ARG A 222 -1.95 2.29 -13.15
N GLY A 223 -2.90 2.56 -14.04
CA GLY A 223 -3.65 3.82 -14.02
C GLY A 223 -4.43 4.03 -12.71
N THR A 224 -4.76 2.95 -11.99
CA THR A 224 -5.36 3.02 -10.65
C THR A 224 -4.41 3.60 -9.59
N ASP A 225 -3.11 3.44 -9.75
CA ASP A 225 -2.11 4.01 -8.82
C ASP A 225 -2.03 5.52 -9.03
N GLU A 226 -2.04 5.95 -10.30
CA GLU A 226 -2.11 7.35 -10.67
C GLU A 226 -3.35 8.03 -10.07
N LEU A 227 -4.53 7.41 -10.18
CA LEU A 227 -5.74 7.91 -9.52
C LEU A 227 -5.58 8.01 -8.00
N SER A 228 -4.95 7.01 -7.39
CA SER A 228 -4.75 6.96 -5.93
C SER A 228 -3.81 8.06 -5.45
N TYR A 229 -2.71 8.29 -6.17
CA TYR A 229 -1.71 9.30 -5.86
C TYR A 229 -2.23 10.73 -6.07
N LYS A 230 -3.01 10.96 -7.14
CA LYS A 230 -3.72 12.22 -7.35
C LYS A 230 -4.70 12.53 -6.21
N ALA A 231 -5.46 11.53 -5.77
CA ALA A 231 -6.47 11.71 -4.72
C ALA A 231 -5.88 12.15 -3.36
N VAL A 232 -4.61 11.83 -3.10
CA VAL A 232 -3.90 12.29 -1.89
C VAL A 232 -3.05 13.55 -2.11
N GLY A 233 -3.16 14.16 -3.29
CA GLY A 233 -2.58 15.48 -3.60
C GLY A 233 -1.17 15.45 -4.16
N ILE A 234 -0.70 14.32 -4.70
CA ILE A 234 0.57 14.29 -5.46
C ILE A 234 0.34 14.97 -6.83
N PRO A 235 1.15 15.97 -7.22
CA PRO A 235 1.05 16.60 -8.54
C PRO A 235 1.25 15.60 -9.68
N ALA A 236 0.50 15.75 -10.77
CA ALA A 236 0.57 14.85 -11.93
C ALA A 236 1.99 14.73 -12.52
N GLY A 237 2.79 15.79 -12.49
CA GLY A 237 4.18 15.77 -12.97
C GLY A 237 5.16 14.97 -12.09
N LYS A 238 4.74 14.57 -10.88
CA LYS A 238 5.50 13.76 -9.92
C LYS A 238 4.91 12.36 -9.73
N ILE A 239 4.02 11.95 -10.64
CA ILE A 239 3.47 10.59 -10.70
C ILE A 239 4.09 9.87 -11.89
N PHE A 240 4.78 8.78 -11.61
CA PHE A 240 5.52 7.98 -12.58
C PHE A 240 4.88 6.60 -12.69
N THR A 241 4.41 6.26 -13.89
CA THR A 241 3.82 4.95 -14.19
C THR A 241 4.80 4.15 -15.04
N ILE A 242 5.35 3.06 -14.50
CA ILE A 242 6.29 2.18 -15.20
C ILE A 242 5.55 1.03 -15.88
N ASN A 243 5.96 0.69 -17.10
CA ASN A 243 5.47 -0.50 -17.79
C ASN A 243 6.45 -1.69 -17.60
N PRO A 244 6.05 -2.93 -17.95
CA PRO A 244 6.92 -4.10 -17.78
C PRO A 244 8.26 -4.04 -18.54
N ARG A 245 8.40 -3.18 -19.56
CA ARG A 245 9.67 -2.96 -20.28
C ARG A 245 10.61 -1.99 -19.56
N GLY A 246 10.15 -1.34 -18.48
CA GLY A 246 10.91 -0.33 -17.74
C GLY A 246 10.77 1.08 -18.29
N GLU A 247 9.85 1.31 -19.23
CA GLU A 247 9.56 2.64 -19.75
C GLU A 247 8.59 3.35 -18.81
N ILE A 248 8.85 4.62 -18.54
CA ILE A 248 8.08 5.44 -17.61
C ILE A 248 7.24 6.46 -18.37
N ARG A 249 5.96 6.55 -17.98
CA ARG A 249 5.03 7.59 -18.43
C ARG A 249 4.68 8.49 -17.25
N ARG A 250 4.57 9.79 -17.52
CA ARG A 250 4.01 10.75 -16.55
C ARG A 250 2.52 10.91 -16.79
N SER A 251 1.81 11.23 -15.73
CA SER A 251 0.37 11.52 -15.79
C SER A 251 0.01 12.69 -16.73
N THR A 252 0.92 13.66 -16.88
CA THR A 252 0.72 14.83 -17.75
C THR A 252 0.85 14.53 -19.25
N GLY A 253 1.18 13.30 -19.63
CA GLY A 253 1.29 12.86 -21.03
C GLY A 253 2.59 12.12 -21.34
N VAL A 254 2.65 11.54 -22.54
CA VAL A 254 3.85 10.86 -23.06
C VAL A 254 4.81 11.92 -23.58
N VAL A 255 5.96 12.10 -22.95
CA VAL A 255 7.06 12.81 -23.58
C VAL A 255 8.00 11.76 -24.16
N VAL A 256 7.63 11.24 -25.34
CA VAL A 256 8.51 10.39 -26.15
C VAL A 256 9.81 11.17 -26.35
N GLY A 257 10.95 10.58 -25.97
CA GLY A 257 12.27 11.22 -26.07
C GLY A 257 12.71 12.08 -24.88
N SER A 258 11.95 12.13 -23.78
CA SER A 258 12.41 12.77 -22.54
C SER A 258 13.38 11.88 -21.78
N LEU A 259 14.40 12.48 -21.16
CA LEU A 259 15.26 11.80 -20.17
C LEU A 259 14.44 11.12 -19.06
N LEU A 260 13.24 11.61 -18.73
CA LEU A 260 12.40 11.03 -17.69
C LEU A 260 11.60 9.78 -18.14
N ALA A 261 11.86 9.24 -19.33
CA ALA A 261 11.16 8.07 -19.86
C ALA A 261 11.66 6.72 -19.31
N SER A 262 12.63 6.70 -18.39
CA SER A 262 13.16 5.49 -17.77
C SER A 262 13.65 5.76 -16.34
N LEU A 263 13.78 4.73 -15.50
CA LEU A 263 14.32 4.89 -14.14
C LEU A 263 15.73 5.48 -14.15
N GLY A 264 16.58 5.03 -15.07
CA GLY A 264 17.95 5.53 -15.22
C GLY A 264 17.99 7.01 -15.61
N GLY A 265 17.08 7.45 -16.46
CA GLY A 265 17.02 8.85 -16.86
C GLY A 265 16.34 9.78 -15.82
N ILE A 266 15.40 9.28 -15.00
CA ILE A 266 14.98 9.98 -13.77
C ILE A 266 16.17 10.09 -12.82
N ASN A 267 16.95 9.01 -12.66
CA ASN A 267 18.10 9.00 -11.78
C ASN A 267 19.20 9.97 -12.22
N ALA A 268 19.40 10.13 -13.53
CA ALA A 268 20.32 11.14 -14.09
C ALA A 268 19.89 12.57 -13.75
N LEU A 269 18.60 12.79 -13.52
CA LEU A 269 18.01 14.08 -13.14
C LEU A 269 17.50 14.10 -11.68
N VAL A 270 18.08 13.26 -10.82
CA VAL A 270 17.53 13.05 -9.46
C VAL A 270 17.54 14.33 -8.63
N ASN A 271 18.50 15.22 -8.82
CA ASN A 271 18.59 16.47 -8.06
C ASN A 271 17.61 17.54 -8.58
N GLU A 272 17.28 17.51 -9.85
CA GLU A 272 16.26 18.38 -10.45
C GLU A 272 14.85 17.91 -10.08
N VAL A 273 14.62 16.59 -10.09
CA VAL A 273 13.31 15.99 -9.78
C VAL A 273 13.08 15.90 -8.27
N PHE A 274 14.13 15.62 -7.49
CA PHE A 274 14.11 15.48 -6.03
C PHE A 274 15.22 16.31 -5.39
N PRO A 275 15.07 17.65 -5.30
CA PRO A 275 16.10 18.52 -4.74
C PRO A 275 16.52 18.14 -3.32
N PRO A 276 17.84 18.15 -3.01
CA PRO A 276 18.34 17.85 -1.67
C PRO A 276 17.68 18.69 -0.57
N GLN A 277 17.06 18.02 0.40
CA GLN A 277 16.47 18.66 1.58
C GLN A 277 17.60 19.14 2.50
N GLY A 278 17.67 20.45 2.78
CA GLY A 278 18.66 21.03 3.70
C GLY A 278 19.60 22.07 3.10
N ILE A 279 19.54 22.35 1.80
CA ILE A 279 20.15 23.57 1.24
C ILE A 279 19.20 24.73 1.58
N SER A 280 19.51 25.42 2.66
CA SER A 280 18.80 26.62 3.12
C SER A 280 19.03 27.79 2.16
N THR A 281 18.37 27.78 1.01
CA THR A 281 17.99 29.02 0.32
C THR A 281 16.49 29.19 0.53
N GLY A 282 16.08 30.32 1.10
CA GLY A 282 14.71 30.62 1.53
C GLY A 282 13.62 30.58 0.44
N GLU A 283 13.94 30.09 -0.75
CA GLU A 283 13.06 29.94 -1.91
C GLU A 283 12.72 28.47 -2.22
N SER A 284 13.45 27.47 -1.69
CA SER A 284 13.10 26.04 -1.85
C SER A 284 11.82 25.61 -1.09
N ALA A 285 11.15 26.56 -0.43
CA ALA A 285 10.05 26.31 0.51
C ALA A 285 8.68 26.05 -0.13
N ARG A 286 8.53 26.04 -1.46
CA ARG A 286 7.29 25.58 -2.10
C ARG A 286 7.56 24.72 -3.33
N ALA A 287 7.60 23.41 -3.13
CA ALA A 287 7.57 22.40 -4.20
C ALA A 287 6.32 22.46 -5.11
N GLU A 288 5.42 23.41 -4.82
CA GLU A 288 4.24 23.81 -5.58
C GLU A 288 4.59 24.73 -6.78
N PHE A 289 5.73 25.43 -6.73
CA PHE A 289 6.18 26.35 -7.78
C PHE A 289 7.49 25.86 -8.40
N ASN A 290 7.40 24.79 -9.19
CA ASN A 290 8.51 24.38 -10.05
C ASN A 290 7.99 23.90 -11.41
N ASP A 291 8.91 23.78 -12.36
CA ASP A 291 8.69 23.27 -13.73
C ASP A 291 8.08 21.86 -13.80
N MET A 292 7.81 21.21 -12.66
CA MET A 292 7.16 19.90 -12.58
C MET A 292 5.79 19.98 -11.90
N ALA A 293 5.47 21.07 -11.20
CA ALA A 293 4.25 21.27 -10.44
C ALA A 293 3.32 22.35 -11.05
N PHE A 294 3.85 23.35 -11.75
CA PHE A 294 3.06 24.48 -12.25
C PHE A 294 3.32 24.76 -13.73
N TRP A 295 2.39 24.36 -14.60
CA TRP A 295 2.33 24.91 -15.96
C TRP A 295 0.94 25.46 -16.25
N ARG A 296 0.87 26.79 -16.13
CA ARG A 296 -0.18 27.75 -16.51
C ARG A 296 -1.25 28.01 -15.44
N PRO A 297 -1.37 29.26 -14.93
CA PRO A 297 -2.63 29.73 -14.35
C PRO A 297 -3.73 29.59 -15.41
N PRO A 298 -5.00 29.37 -15.04
CA PRO A 298 -6.10 29.60 -15.95
C PRO A 298 -5.96 31.01 -16.50
N ILE A 299 -5.94 31.15 -17.82
CA ILE A 299 -6.08 32.47 -18.43
C ILE A 299 -7.48 32.92 -18.03
N LEU A 300 -7.58 33.87 -17.10
CA LEU A 300 -8.79 34.65 -16.87
C LEU A 300 -9.04 35.48 -18.13
N GLY A 301 -9.54 34.82 -19.17
CA GLY A 301 -10.12 35.46 -20.36
C GLY A 301 -11.64 35.49 -20.17
N GLY A 302 -12.32 36.62 -20.14
CA GLY A 302 -11.83 37.99 -20.20
C GLY A 302 -12.83 38.93 -19.54
N GLN A 303 -12.31 40.04 -19.00
CA GLN A 303 -13.12 41.24 -18.92
C GLN A 303 -13.38 41.68 -20.37
N MET A 304 -14.64 41.59 -20.81
CA MET A 304 -15.06 42.45 -21.91
C MET A 304 -15.04 43.87 -21.36
N ILE A 305 -14.20 44.67 -21.99
CA ILE A 305 -14.18 46.12 -21.88
C ILE A 305 -15.22 46.60 -22.90
N ASP A 306 -16.04 47.55 -22.43
CA ASP A 306 -17.18 48.25 -23.05
C ASP A 306 -18.53 47.52 -23.11
#